data_AF-A0A6H9KRV8-F1
#
_entry.id   AF-A0A6H9KRV8-F1
#
_cell.length_a   1.000
_cell.length_b   1.000
_cell.length_c   1.000
_cell.angle_alpha   90.00
_cell.angle_beta   90.00
_cell.angle_gamma   90.00
#
_symmetry.space_group_name_H-M   'P 1'
#
loop_
_entity.id
_entity.type
_entity.pdbx_description
1 polymer ?
#
loop_
_entity_poly.entity_id
_entity_poly.type
_entity_poly.pdbx_seq_one_letter_code
_entity_poly.pdbx_strand_id
1 'polypeptide(L)'
;MPVTGLDQIFQRILSDGKRFGSVGQYEEIRGKLNFEIDPSNVANTRITDIDLAPRNEEGKVVFDSDISIIRPVDLSKISGKLLLDVVNRGNRVALPNFNMGTRPVIDKTTPVDVEVDLGDGLLMEMGYVVVACGWQLDAPPHEALITMRGPEALDPSGSRLKDKVYMQLQSPEDTHNFLLSDKNHKPYQTIFCSQIKTISLTRLMT
;
A
#
# COMPACT_ATOMS: atom_id res chain seq x y z
N MET A 1 -5.31 10.36 12.10
CA MET A 1 -6.25 9.98 11.04
C MET A 1 -7.22 8.98 11.65
N PRO A 2 -8.45 9.38 11.98
CA PRO A 2 -9.40 8.42 12.53
C PRO A 2 -9.82 7.44 11.44
N VAL A 3 -9.67 6.15 11.75
CA VAL A 3 -10.38 5.07 11.05
C VAL A 3 -11.85 5.20 11.43
N THR A 4 -12.73 5.24 10.44
CA THR A 4 -14.18 5.36 10.64
C THR A 4 -14.91 4.03 10.44
N GLY A 5 -14.28 3.06 9.78
CA GLY A 5 -14.86 1.73 9.59
C GLY A 5 -13.88 0.70 9.03
N LEU A 6 -14.31 -0.56 9.07
CA LEU A 6 -13.66 -1.70 8.44
C LEU A 6 -14.73 -2.50 7.67
N ASP A 7 -14.60 -2.53 6.35
CA ASP A 7 -15.38 -3.39 5.48
C ASP A 7 -14.63 -4.71 5.27
N GLN A 8 -15.02 -5.73 6.02
CA GLN A 8 -14.40 -7.06 5.93
C GLN A 8 -14.82 -7.77 4.63
N ILE A 9 -13.82 -8.27 3.89
CA ILE A 9 -14.00 -9.08 2.68
C ILE A 9 -14.05 -10.56 3.06
N PHE A 10 -13.02 -11.04 3.78
CA PHE A 10 -12.97 -12.41 4.27
C PHE A 10 -12.20 -12.51 5.58
N GLN A 11 -12.41 -13.63 6.26
CA GLN A 11 -11.60 -14.07 7.40
C GLN A 11 -11.32 -15.57 7.22
N ARG A 12 -10.08 -16.00 7.46
CA ARG A 12 -9.69 -17.42 7.33
C ARG A 12 -8.62 -17.82 8.32
N ILE A 13 -8.60 -19.11 8.66
CA ILE A 13 -7.46 -19.75 9.32
C ILE A 13 -6.33 -19.88 8.30
N LEU A 14 -5.10 -19.62 8.73
CA LEU A 14 -3.91 -19.70 7.90
C LEU A 14 -3.16 -21.02 8.07
N SER A 15 -2.37 -21.39 7.06
CA SER A 15 -1.43 -22.51 7.10
C SER A 15 -2.08 -23.83 7.54
N ASP A 16 -3.28 -24.13 7.02
CA ASP A 16 -4.08 -25.31 7.36
C ASP A 16 -4.26 -25.55 8.87
N GLY A 17 -4.28 -24.46 9.67
CA GLY A 17 -4.43 -24.56 11.12
C GLY A 17 -3.16 -24.97 11.87
N LYS A 18 -1.98 -24.80 11.26
CA LYS A 18 -0.69 -24.91 11.94
C LYS A 18 -0.70 -24.09 13.23
N ARG A 19 -0.10 -24.67 14.28
CA ARG A 19 0.04 -24.03 15.60
C ARG A 19 1.46 -23.52 15.77
N PHE A 20 1.59 -22.32 16.34
CA PHE A 20 2.87 -21.67 16.64
C PHE A 20 3.06 -21.59 18.15
N GLY A 21 3.94 -22.45 18.68
CA GLY A 21 4.24 -22.54 20.10
C GLY A 21 2.98 -22.60 21.00
N SER A 22 2.99 -21.81 22.07
CA SER A 22 1.86 -21.69 23.01
C SER A 22 0.80 -20.66 22.60
N VAL A 23 1.06 -19.87 21.55
CA VAL A 23 0.15 -18.87 21.00
C VAL A 23 -0.98 -19.54 20.22
N GLY A 24 -0.65 -20.59 19.45
CA GLY A 24 -1.63 -21.41 18.74
C GLY A 24 -1.81 -21.01 17.28
N GLN A 25 -3.05 -21.09 16.79
CA GLN A 25 -3.39 -20.87 15.38
C GLN A 25 -3.48 -19.38 15.07
N TYR A 26 -3.27 -19.04 13.81
CA TYR A 26 -3.40 -17.69 13.29
C TYR A 26 -4.49 -17.61 12.22
N GLU A 27 -5.11 -16.45 12.15
CA GLU A 27 -6.10 -16.09 11.13
C GLU A 27 -5.68 -14.83 10.39
N GLU A 28 -6.16 -14.71 9.15
CA GLU A 28 -6.12 -13.48 8.36
C GLU A 28 -7.53 -12.89 8.27
N ILE A 29 -7.63 -11.58 8.46
CA ILE A 29 -8.78 -10.77 8.10
C ILE A 29 -8.36 -9.83 6.97
N ARG A 30 -9.03 -9.94 5.82
CA ARG A 30 -8.82 -9.06 4.67
C ARG A 30 -10.01 -8.10 4.56
N GLY A 31 -9.75 -6.83 4.29
CA GLY A 31 -10.81 -5.83 4.14
C GLY A 31 -10.35 -4.49 3.62
N LYS A 32 -11.19 -3.48 3.82
CA LYS A 32 -10.91 -2.07 3.57
C LYS A 32 -11.12 -1.26 4.84
N LEU A 33 -10.12 -0.47 5.21
CA LEU A 33 -10.25 0.55 6.25
C LEU A 33 -10.70 1.86 5.64
N ASN A 34 -11.75 2.44 6.21
CA ASN A 34 -12.28 3.75 5.82
C ASN A 34 -11.69 4.83 6.72
N PHE A 35 -11.31 5.96 6.13
CA PHE A 35 -10.69 7.09 6.82
C PHE A 35 -11.39 8.39 6.48
N GLU A 36 -11.47 9.26 7.49
CA GLU A 36 -11.88 10.65 7.32
C GLU A 36 -10.88 11.54 8.03
N ILE A 37 -10.34 12.54 7.36
CA ILE A 37 -9.36 13.45 7.98
C ILE A 37 -9.84 14.88 7.92
N ASP A 38 -9.65 15.57 9.04
CA ASP A 38 -9.90 17.00 9.14
C ASP A 38 -8.68 17.78 8.61
N PRO A 39 -8.79 18.48 7.47
CA PRO A 39 -7.68 19.25 6.92
C PRO A 39 -7.25 20.40 7.85
N SER A 40 -8.16 20.93 8.68
CA SER A 40 -7.88 22.02 9.60
C SER A 40 -7.15 21.58 10.87
N ASN A 41 -7.06 20.26 11.13
CA ASN A 41 -6.32 19.74 12.26
C ASN A 41 -4.82 19.97 12.06
N VAL A 42 -4.16 20.59 13.03
CA VAL A 42 -2.73 20.92 13.00
C VAL A 42 -1.86 19.73 12.60
N ALA A 43 -2.18 18.51 13.05
CA ALA A 43 -1.43 17.30 12.71
C ALA A 43 -1.50 16.92 11.21
N ASN A 44 -2.54 17.37 10.50
CA ASN A 44 -2.78 17.08 9.09
C ASN A 44 -2.33 18.21 8.16
N THR A 45 -2.12 19.43 8.67
CA THR A 45 -1.70 20.60 7.85
C THR A 45 -0.39 20.40 7.09
N ARG A 46 0.44 19.45 7.51
CA ARG A 46 1.69 19.06 6.83
C ARG A 46 1.49 18.14 5.61
N ILE A 47 0.26 17.67 5.38
CA ILE A 47 -0.07 16.85 4.21
C ILE A 47 -0.18 17.80 3.02
N THR A 48 0.67 17.56 2.01
CA THR A 48 0.69 18.36 0.78
C THR A 48 -0.68 18.40 0.13
N ASP A 49 -1.08 19.60 -0.30
CA ASP A 49 -2.34 19.87 -1.03
C ASP A 49 -3.62 19.41 -0.33
N ILE A 50 -3.58 19.12 0.97
CA ILE A 50 -4.77 18.66 1.72
C ILE A 50 -5.91 19.68 1.67
N ASP A 51 -5.59 20.96 1.59
CA ASP A 51 -6.59 22.02 1.46
C ASP A 51 -7.30 22.04 0.11
N LEU A 52 -6.68 21.47 -0.92
CA LEU A 52 -7.19 21.35 -2.28
C LEU A 52 -7.94 20.03 -2.52
N ALA A 53 -7.92 19.11 -1.57
CA ALA A 53 -8.65 17.85 -1.68
C ALA A 53 -10.16 18.08 -1.54
N PRO A 54 -10.99 17.45 -2.40
CA PRO A 54 -12.43 17.34 -2.20
C PRO A 54 -12.80 16.90 -0.79
N ARG A 55 -13.88 17.49 -0.25
CA ARG A 55 -14.38 17.24 1.11
C ARG A 55 -15.81 16.73 1.06
N ASN A 56 -16.17 15.86 2.01
CA ASN A 56 -17.56 15.45 2.23
C ASN A 56 -18.39 16.60 2.84
N GLU A 57 -19.69 16.36 3.08
CA GLU A 57 -20.62 17.34 3.67
C GLU A 57 -20.19 17.81 5.08
N GLU A 58 -19.40 16.99 5.78
CA GLU A 58 -18.82 17.31 7.10
C GLU A 58 -17.48 18.05 7.01
N GLY A 59 -17.03 18.40 5.80
CA GLY A 59 -15.78 19.10 5.57
C GLY A 59 -14.53 18.23 5.76
N LYS A 60 -14.65 16.90 5.74
CA LYS A 60 -13.55 15.94 5.88
C LYS A 60 -13.10 15.42 4.53
N VAL A 61 -11.80 15.13 4.41
CA VAL A 61 -11.24 14.41 3.26
C VAL A 61 -11.41 12.91 3.52
N VAL A 62 -12.10 12.22 2.62
CA VAL A 62 -12.46 10.79 2.75
C VAL A 62 -11.60 9.95 1.83
N PHE A 63 -11.06 8.85 2.33
CA PHE A 63 -10.28 7.89 1.56
C PHE A 63 -10.33 6.51 2.21
N ASP A 64 -9.92 5.47 1.49
CA ASP A 64 -9.91 4.11 2.01
C ASP A 64 -8.62 3.35 1.63
N SER A 65 -8.29 2.33 2.41
CA SER A 65 -7.09 1.52 2.19
C SER A 65 -7.38 0.05 2.39
N ASP A 66 -6.82 -0.77 1.52
CA ASP A 66 -6.80 -2.21 1.70
C ASP A 66 -6.02 -2.57 2.97
N ILE A 67 -6.54 -3.54 3.72
CA ILE A 67 -5.91 -4.07 4.93
C ILE A 67 -5.85 -5.60 4.89
N SER A 68 -4.76 -6.17 5.40
CA SER A 68 -4.66 -7.57 5.83
C SER A 68 -4.17 -7.58 7.27
N ILE A 69 -4.95 -8.19 8.16
CA ILE A 69 -4.65 -8.30 9.59
C ILE A 69 -4.43 -9.77 9.89
N ILE A 70 -3.22 -10.11 10.32
CA ILE A 70 -2.83 -11.46 10.72
C ILE A 70 -2.65 -11.47 12.24
N ARG A 71 -3.42 -12.30 12.93
CA ARG A 71 -3.45 -12.34 14.40
C ARG A 71 -3.70 -13.74 14.94
N PRO A 72 -3.36 -14.02 16.21
CA PRO A 72 -3.79 -15.24 16.88
C PRO A 72 -5.32 -15.38 16.86
N VAL A 73 -5.80 -16.60 16.69
CA VAL A 73 -7.24 -16.93 16.83
C VAL A 73 -7.69 -16.73 18.28
N ASP A 74 -6.86 -17.15 19.24
CA ASP A 74 -7.06 -16.84 20.66
C ASP A 74 -6.52 -15.44 20.96
N LEU A 75 -7.40 -14.45 21.00
CA LEU A 75 -7.04 -13.04 21.23
C LEU A 75 -6.34 -12.82 22.58
N SER A 76 -6.51 -13.70 23.57
CA SER A 76 -5.79 -13.61 24.85
C SER A 76 -4.29 -13.86 24.71
N LYS A 77 -3.85 -14.42 23.57
CA LYS A 77 -2.46 -14.72 23.25
C LYS A 77 -1.76 -13.60 22.49
N ILE A 78 -2.45 -12.49 22.20
CA ILE A 78 -1.83 -11.31 21.61
C ILE A 78 -0.85 -10.70 22.61
N SER A 79 0.40 -10.52 22.18
CA SER A 79 1.50 -9.99 23.00
C SER A 79 1.41 -8.49 23.31
N GLY A 80 0.41 -7.79 22.77
CA GLY A 80 0.31 -6.34 22.78
C GLY A 80 1.25 -5.65 21.78
N LYS A 81 1.89 -6.40 20.88
CA LYS A 81 2.80 -5.88 19.86
C LYS A 81 2.15 -5.96 18.47
N LEU A 82 2.31 -4.88 17.72
CA LEU A 82 1.86 -4.73 16.34
C LEU A 82 3.08 -4.51 15.44
N LEU A 83 3.18 -5.29 14.38
CA LEU A 83 4.04 -4.98 13.24
C LEU A 83 3.16 -4.39 12.13
N LEU A 84 3.27 -3.08 11.92
CA LEU A 84 2.57 -2.40 10.84
C LEU A 84 3.47 -2.32 9.60
N ASP A 85 3.06 -3.02 8.57
CA ASP A 85 3.61 -2.99 7.23
C ASP A 85 2.86 -1.95 6.39
N VAL A 86 3.46 -0.77 6.25
CA VAL A 86 2.97 0.27 5.32
C VAL A 86 3.47 -0.10 3.93
N VAL A 87 2.62 -0.80 3.19
CA VAL A 87 3.07 -1.57 2.02
C VAL A 87 3.37 -0.67 0.82
N ASN A 88 4.64 -0.64 0.44
CA ASN A 88 5.10 -0.01 -0.79
C ASN A 88 4.84 -0.94 -1.99
N ARG A 89 4.16 -0.45 -3.03
CA ARG A 89 3.78 -1.23 -4.24
C ARG A 89 2.87 -2.42 -3.97
N GLY A 90 2.10 -2.36 -2.88
CA GLY A 90 0.99 -3.26 -2.57
C GLY A 90 1.32 -4.68 -2.12
N ASN A 91 2.61 -5.06 -2.06
CA ASN A 91 3.01 -6.38 -1.59
C ASN A 91 3.19 -6.39 -0.07
N ARG A 92 2.70 -7.44 0.59
CA ARG A 92 2.98 -7.74 1.99
C ARG A 92 4.44 -8.16 2.12
N VAL A 93 5.23 -7.43 2.90
CA VAL A 93 6.69 -7.66 3.04
C VAL A 93 7.11 -8.05 4.45
N ALA A 94 6.26 -7.82 5.46
CA ALA A 94 6.53 -8.23 6.84
C ALA A 94 6.90 -9.73 6.96
N LEU A 95 6.03 -10.64 6.52
CA LEU A 95 6.29 -12.08 6.65
C LEU A 95 7.51 -12.55 5.85
N PRO A 96 7.73 -12.13 4.58
CA PRO A 96 8.97 -12.46 3.88
C PRO A 96 10.24 -11.98 4.58
N ASN A 97 10.21 -10.80 5.20
CA ASN A 97 11.41 -10.21 5.80
C ASN A 97 11.71 -10.75 7.20
N PHE A 98 10.68 -11.07 8.00
CA PHE A 98 10.85 -11.45 9.40
C PHE A 98 10.64 -12.94 9.68
N ASN A 99 9.84 -13.64 8.87
CA ASN A 99 9.56 -15.07 9.04
C ASN A 99 10.13 -15.93 7.90
N MET A 100 10.94 -15.36 7.01
CA MET A 100 11.42 -16.05 5.79
C MET A 100 10.28 -16.61 4.90
N GLY A 101 9.09 -16.01 4.97
CA GLY A 101 7.96 -16.41 4.12
C GLY A 101 8.22 -16.12 2.64
N THR A 102 7.54 -16.85 1.76
CA THR A 102 7.57 -16.57 0.33
C THR A 102 6.87 -15.25 -0.01
N ARG A 103 7.41 -14.52 -1.00
CA ARG A 103 6.76 -13.33 -1.56
C ARG A 103 6.03 -13.71 -2.84
N PRO A 104 4.69 -13.69 -2.88
CA PRO A 104 3.97 -14.03 -4.10
C PRO A 104 4.25 -12.99 -5.20
N VAL A 105 4.35 -13.47 -6.44
CA VAL A 105 4.35 -12.59 -7.61
C VAL A 105 2.89 -12.28 -7.93
N ILE A 106 2.46 -11.05 -7.65
CA ILE A 106 1.08 -10.62 -7.86
C ILE A 106 0.91 -10.01 -9.25
N ASP A 107 -0.08 -10.51 -9.98
CA ASP A 107 -0.51 -10.00 -11.27
C ASP A 107 -2.04 -9.85 -11.36
N LYS A 108 -2.53 -9.51 -12.56
CA LYS A 108 -3.95 -9.30 -12.85
C LYS A 108 -4.85 -10.53 -12.64
N THR A 109 -4.28 -11.73 -12.58
CA THR A 109 -5.01 -13.00 -12.40
C THR A 109 -4.91 -13.54 -10.97
N THR A 110 -4.08 -12.91 -10.13
CA THR A 110 -3.92 -13.30 -8.74
C THR A 110 -5.15 -12.87 -7.93
N PRO A 111 -5.85 -13.80 -7.26
CA PRO A 111 -7.09 -13.49 -6.56
C PRO A 111 -6.84 -12.76 -5.24
N VAL A 112 -7.84 -12.01 -4.77
CA VAL A 112 -7.76 -11.23 -3.51
C VAL A 112 -7.38 -12.07 -2.28
N ASP A 113 -7.72 -13.37 -2.30
CA ASP A 113 -7.46 -14.33 -1.23
C ASP A 113 -6.17 -15.14 -1.44
N VAL A 114 -5.22 -14.65 -2.24
CA VAL A 114 -3.89 -15.28 -2.36
C VAL A 114 -3.30 -15.53 -0.97
N GLU A 115 -2.88 -16.77 -0.75
CA GLU A 115 -2.41 -17.22 0.55
C GLU A 115 -1.17 -16.47 1.00
N VAL A 116 -1.08 -16.23 2.31
CA VAL A 116 0.11 -15.70 2.96
C VAL A 116 0.92 -16.85 3.53
N ASP A 117 2.20 -16.86 3.19
CA ASP A 117 3.14 -17.77 3.80
C ASP A 117 3.63 -17.20 5.14
N LEU A 118 3.22 -17.85 6.24
CA LEU A 118 3.66 -17.49 7.59
C LEU A 118 5.13 -17.87 7.86
N GLY A 119 5.78 -18.61 6.96
CA GLY A 119 7.19 -18.97 7.03
C GLY A 119 7.56 -19.80 8.27
N ASP A 120 8.71 -19.47 8.87
CA ASP A 120 9.21 -20.11 10.08
C ASP A 120 8.35 -19.85 11.32
N GLY A 121 7.53 -18.79 11.29
CA GLY A 121 6.62 -18.45 12.37
C GLY A 121 7.22 -17.62 13.50
N LEU A 122 8.41 -17.02 13.35
CA LEU A 122 9.06 -16.23 14.42
C LEU A 122 8.10 -15.22 15.09
N LEU A 123 7.48 -14.36 14.28
CA LEU A 123 6.50 -13.38 14.78
C LEU A 123 5.27 -14.05 15.40
N MET A 124 4.89 -15.23 14.89
CA MET A 124 3.68 -15.94 15.30
C MET A 124 3.86 -16.56 16.70
N GLU A 125 5.00 -17.17 16.95
CA GLU A 125 5.39 -17.72 18.26
C GLU A 125 5.51 -16.63 19.34
N MET A 126 5.81 -15.41 18.93
CA MET A 126 5.87 -14.23 19.80
C MET A 126 4.51 -13.56 20.04
N GLY A 127 3.43 -14.03 19.41
CA GLY A 127 2.09 -13.47 19.61
C GLY A 127 1.90 -12.10 18.97
N TYR A 128 2.60 -11.79 17.88
CA TYR A 128 2.44 -10.51 17.18
C TYR A 128 1.13 -10.45 16.40
N VAL A 129 0.55 -9.26 16.35
CA VAL A 129 -0.38 -8.91 15.27
C VAL A 129 0.44 -8.30 14.13
N VAL A 130 0.26 -8.79 12.91
CA VAL A 130 0.91 -8.25 11.71
C VAL A 130 -0.16 -7.63 10.83
N VAL A 131 -0.01 -6.35 10.50
CA VAL A 131 -0.99 -5.62 9.69
C VAL A 131 -0.31 -5.06 8.47
N ALA A 132 -0.80 -5.39 7.29
CA ALA A 132 -0.41 -4.75 6.04
C ALA A 132 -1.47 -3.76 5.60
N CYS A 133 -1.09 -2.48 5.50
CA CYS A 133 -1.96 -1.36 5.16
C CYS A 133 -1.47 -0.68 3.87
N GLY A 134 -2.39 -0.50 2.92
CA GLY A 134 -2.11 0.14 1.64
C GLY A 134 -1.68 1.59 1.84
N TRP A 135 -0.65 2.01 1.10
CA TRP A 135 -0.16 3.39 1.12
C TRP A 135 -0.21 4.05 -0.27
N GLN A 136 -0.09 3.26 -1.32
CA GLN A 136 0.18 3.76 -2.66
C GLN A 136 -1.09 3.80 -3.53
N LEU A 137 -1.39 4.97 -4.11
CA LEU A 137 -2.57 5.21 -4.95
C LEU A 137 -2.43 4.69 -6.38
N ASP A 138 -1.22 4.77 -6.92
CA ASP A 138 -0.92 4.51 -8.34
C ASP A 138 -0.49 3.05 -8.58
N ALA A 139 -0.58 2.19 -7.59
CA ALA A 139 -0.33 0.76 -7.75
C ALA A 139 -1.22 0.16 -8.88
N PRO A 140 -0.71 -0.86 -9.61
CA PRO A 140 -1.52 -1.58 -10.58
C PRO A 140 -2.83 -2.07 -9.95
N PRO A 141 -3.96 -2.04 -10.66
CA PRO A 141 -5.25 -2.46 -10.12
C PRO A 141 -5.35 -4.00 -10.11
N HIS A 142 -4.56 -4.64 -9.26
CA HIS A 142 -4.59 -6.09 -9.04
C HIS A 142 -5.25 -6.38 -7.70
N GLU A 143 -6.24 -7.26 -7.67
CA GLU A 143 -7.10 -7.47 -6.49
C GLU A 143 -6.32 -7.91 -5.24
N ALA A 144 -5.26 -8.70 -5.44
CA ALA A 144 -4.40 -9.18 -4.38
C ALA A 144 -3.46 -8.11 -3.78
N LEU A 145 -3.23 -6.99 -4.48
CA LEU A 145 -2.40 -5.91 -3.94
C LEU A 145 -3.13 -5.16 -2.82
N ILE A 146 -2.37 -4.77 -1.81
CA ILE A 146 -2.84 -3.92 -0.71
C ILE A 146 -2.62 -2.45 -1.11
N THR A 147 -3.64 -1.77 -1.64
CA THR A 147 -3.52 -0.41 -2.18
C THR A 147 -4.31 0.62 -1.37
N MET A 148 -4.05 1.90 -1.61
CA MET A 148 -4.86 2.99 -1.08
C MET A 148 -5.66 3.65 -2.21
N ARG A 149 -6.85 4.16 -1.89
CA ARG A 149 -7.68 4.94 -2.80
C ARG A 149 -8.05 6.22 -2.08
N GLY A 150 -7.82 7.35 -2.73
CA GLY A 150 -8.06 8.65 -2.14
C GLY A 150 -8.32 9.71 -3.20
N PRO A 151 -8.70 10.91 -2.76
CA PRO A 151 -9.03 11.99 -3.65
C PRO A 151 -7.78 12.59 -4.29
N GLU A 152 -7.94 13.14 -5.49
CA GLU A 152 -6.94 14.01 -6.12
C GLU A 152 -7.15 15.45 -5.66
N ALA A 153 -6.07 16.20 -5.47
CA ALA A 153 -6.13 17.63 -5.26
C ALA A 153 -6.63 18.36 -6.52
N LEU A 154 -7.53 19.33 -6.35
CA LEU A 154 -8.16 20.09 -7.43
C LEU A 154 -7.90 21.59 -7.28
N ASP A 155 -7.93 22.32 -8.39
CA ASP A 155 -7.91 23.78 -8.36
C ASP A 155 -9.25 24.34 -7.85
N PRO A 156 -9.34 25.67 -7.58
CA PRO A 156 -10.59 26.29 -7.11
C PRO A 156 -11.79 26.17 -8.07
N SER A 157 -11.56 25.82 -9.35
CA SER A 157 -12.63 25.55 -10.32
C SER A 157 -13.12 24.10 -10.29
N GLY A 158 -12.48 23.23 -9.49
CA GLY A 158 -12.73 21.79 -9.46
C GLY A 158 -12.01 21.02 -10.57
N SER A 159 -11.07 21.65 -11.28
CA SER A 159 -10.29 21.00 -12.32
C SER A 159 -9.02 20.36 -11.75
N ARG A 160 -8.52 19.32 -12.42
CA ARG A 160 -7.22 18.71 -12.07
C ARG A 160 -6.10 19.74 -12.11
N LEU A 161 -5.25 19.71 -11.08
CA LEU A 161 -4.03 20.50 -11.05
C LEU A 161 -3.13 20.14 -12.26
N LYS A 162 -2.50 21.16 -12.83
CA LYS A 162 -1.58 21.02 -13.97
C LYS A 162 -0.26 21.66 -13.59
N ASP A 163 0.80 20.87 -13.56
CA ASP A 163 2.15 21.37 -13.33
C ASP A 163 3.19 20.49 -14.04
N LYS A 164 4.44 20.96 -14.04
CA LYS A 164 5.60 20.23 -14.55
C LYS A 164 6.04 19.19 -13.54
N VAL A 165 6.04 17.93 -13.97
CA VAL A 165 6.66 16.84 -13.22
C VAL A 165 8.06 16.60 -13.75
N TYR A 166 9.04 16.60 -12.85
CA TYR A 166 10.40 16.18 -13.19
C TYR A 166 10.53 14.66 -12.99
N MET A 167 11.05 13.98 -14.00
CA MET A 167 11.33 12.54 -13.96
C MET A 167 12.76 12.30 -14.38
N GLN A 168 13.50 11.55 -13.58
CA GLN A 168 14.81 11.03 -13.95
C GLN A 168 14.64 9.58 -14.42
N LEU A 169 15.19 9.29 -15.60
CA LEU A 169 15.15 7.96 -16.21
C LEU A 169 16.58 7.43 -16.35
N GLN A 170 16.78 6.18 -15.96
CA GLN A 170 18.04 5.49 -16.09
C GLN A 170 17.78 4.07 -16.58
N SER A 171 18.58 3.62 -17.54
CA SER A 171 18.54 2.25 -18.05
C SER A 171 19.91 1.59 -17.90
N PRO A 172 19.98 0.31 -17.50
CA PRO A 172 21.22 -0.46 -17.52
C PRO A 172 21.62 -0.91 -18.94
N GLU A 173 20.71 -0.78 -19.91
CA GLU A 173 20.88 -1.20 -21.32
C GLU A 173 20.45 -0.10 -22.30
N ASP A 174 20.86 -0.23 -23.56
CA ASP A 174 20.47 0.69 -24.61
C ASP A 174 18.95 0.60 -24.86
N THR A 175 18.22 1.67 -24.53
CA THR A 175 16.76 1.74 -24.73
C THR A 175 16.36 3.01 -25.46
N HIS A 176 15.32 2.89 -26.28
CA HIS A 176 14.69 4.00 -27.01
C HIS A 176 13.39 4.46 -26.36
N ASN A 177 12.83 3.66 -25.44
CA ASN A 177 11.53 3.92 -24.81
C ASN A 177 11.62 3.67 -23.30
N PHE A 178 10.99 4.54 -22.53
CA PHE A 178 10.75 4.34 -21.11
C PHE A 178 9.25 4.37 -20.84
N LEU A 179 8.80 3.53 -19.91
CA LEU A 179 7.51 3.73 -19.29
C LEU A 179 7.54 5.00 -18.45
N LEU A 180 6.43 5.74 -18.42
CA LEU A 180 6.27 6.93 -17.57
C LEU A 180 6.13 6.59 -16.07
N SER A 181 6.12 5.31 -15.74
CA SER A 181 6.02 4.76 -14.40
C SER A 181 6.71 3.40 -14.33
N ASP A 182 7.23 3.06 -13.16
CA ASP A 182 7.85 1.76 -12.92
C ASP A 182 6.79 0.68 -12.66
N LYS A 183 7.09 -0.60 -12.95
CA LYS A 183 6.24 -1.77 -12.66
C LYS A 183 4.74 -1.59 -12.97
N ASN A 184 4.40 -1.02 -14.13
CA ASN A 184 3.02 -0.79 -14.57
C ASN A 184 2.14 0.07 -13.62
N HIS A 185 2.75 0.89 -12.77
CA HIS A 185 2.01 1.84 -11.95
C HIS A 185 1.29 2.86 -12.84
N LYS A 186 0.22 3.47 -12.36
CA LYS A 186 -0.55 4.46 -13.11
C LYS A 186 0.23 5.78 -13.16
N PRO A 187 0.78 6.20 -14.31
CA PRO A 187 1.46 7.49 -14.37
C PRO A 187 0.44 8.63 -14.28
N TYR A 188 0.91 9.84 -13.95
CA TYR A 188 0.11 11.04 -14.11
C TYR A 188 -0.34 11.21 -15.57
N GLN A 189 -1.56 11.70 -15.75
CA GLN A 189 -2.05 12.03 -17.09
C GLN A 189 -1.21 13.17 -17.68
N THR A 190 -0.68 12.98 -18.89
CA THR A 190 0.13 13.99 -19.57
C THR A 190 -0.72 14.80 -20.55
N ILE A 191 -0.61 16.13 -20.49
CA ILE A 191 -1.27 17.05 -21.43
C ILE A 191 -0.34 17.47 -22.58
N PHE A 192 0.98 17.37 -22.38
CA PHE A 192 2.01 17.67 -23.37
C PHE A 192 3.34 17.06 -22.90
N CYS A 193 4.10 16.42 -23.79
CA CYS A 193 5.43 15.86 -23.47
C CYS A 193 6.46 16.52 -24.41
N SER A 194 6.98 17.69 -24.03
CA SER A 194 7.67 18.54 -25.01
C SER A 194 9.18 18.63 -24.92
N GLN A 195 9.82 18.06 -23.91
CA GLN A 195 11.28 18.07 -23.85
C GLN A 195 11.78 16.83 -23.13
N ILE A 196 12.15 15.81 -23.90
CA ILE A 196 13.19 14.88 -23.45
C ILE A 196 14.48 15.71 -23.51
N LYS A 197 14.83 16.42 -22.44
CA LYS A 197 16.23 16.77 -22.24
C LYS A 197 16.93 15.45 -21.93
N THR A 198 17.50 14.84 -22.97
CA THR A 198 18.42 13.72 -22.84
C THR A 198 19.46 14.11 -21.79
N ILE A 199 19.38 13.53 -20.60
CA ILE A 199 20.50 13.60 -19.66
C ILE A 199 21.53 12.65 -20.27
N SER A 200 22.50 13.19 -21.01
CA SER A 200 23.70 12.45 -21.38
C SER A 200 24.43 12.11 -20.09
N LEU A 201 24.21 10.91 -19.56
CA LEU A 201 25.07 10.34 -18.53
C LEU A 201 26.41 10.04 -19.18
N THR A 202 27.40 10.91 -18.94
CA THR A 202 28.78 10.63 -19.28
C THR A 202 29.22 9.40 -18.49
N ARG A 203 29.53 8.33 -19.22
CA ARG A 203 30.12 7.10 -18.71
C ARG A 203 31.47 7.44 -18.04
N LEU A 204 31.53 7.43 -16.71
CA LEU A 204 32.80 7.27 -16.00
C LEU A 204 33.00 5.78 -15.77
N MET A 205 33.58 5.12 -16.78
CA MET A 205 34.32 3.88 -16.56
C MET A 205 35.72 4.25 -16.08
N THR A 206 36.06 3.84 -14.87
CA THR A 206 37.34 3.21 -14.53
C THR A 206 37.08 2.21 -13.42
#